data_AF-A0A443ZTJ5-F1
#
_entry.id   AF-A0A443ZTJ5-F1
#
_cell.length_a   1.000
_cell.length_b   1.000
_cell.length_c   1.000
_cell.angle_alpha   90.00
_cell.angle_beta   90.00
_cell.angle_gamma   90.00
#
_symmetry.space_group_name_H-M   'P 1'
#
loop_
_entity.id
_entity.type
_entity.pdbx_description
1 polymer ?
#
loop_
_entity_poly.entity_id
_entity_poly.type
_entity_poly.pdbx_seq_one_letter_code
_entity_poly.pdbx_strand_id
1 'polypeptide(L)'
;MASKDVKSAIINAKRGIQKYLALMDRVNKVNVSTDADFRRAYNGFYRVQRRAPDWYDTYYSLMEQLKGTQPTFAQILDHLYAATERYEPSFSSKLVATLRPDKPVWDIHVLRNVGEKAPDYKSKTKVEDAKERYADIERWYQRFLPSDEGVSWVTQFNEQVPEHGKLTDLKKVDFILWQMRD
;
A
#
# COMPACT_ATOMS: atom_id res chain seq x y z
N MET A 1 11.47 23.57 6.34
CA MET A 1 10.94 22.33 5.70
C MET A 1 10.53 22.72 4.29
N ALA A 2 11.02 22.02 3.26
CA ALA A 2 10.60 22.31 1.89
C ALA A 2 9.07 22.27 1.83
N SER A 3 8.44 23.27 1.21
CA SER A 3 7.01 23.26 0.95
C SER A 3 6.73 22.02 0.11
N LYS A 4 6.28 20.94 0.76
CA LYS A 4 5.82 19.74 0.08
C LYS A 4 4.65 20.19 -0.79
N ASP A 5 4.84 20.22 -2.11
CA ASP A 5 3.78 20.65 -3.02
C ASP A 5 2.70 19.56 -3.12
N VAL A 6 1.80 19.58 -2.14
CA VAL A 6 0.66 18.68 -2.01
C VAL A 6 -0.23 18.75 -3.25
N LYS A 7 -0.41 19.93 -3.83
CA LYS A 7 -1.27 20.09 -5.02
C LYS A 7 -0.66 19.37 -6.23
N SER A 8 0.62 19.57 -6.50
CA SER A 8 1.30 18.84 -7.56
C SER A 8 1.30 17.33 -7.32
N ALA A 9 1.50 16.89 -6.08
CA ALA A 9 1.39 15.48 -5.71
C ALA A 9 -0.02 14.91 -6.02
N ILE A 10 -1.09 15.63 -5.69
CA ILE A 10 -2.47 15.22 -5.99
C ILE A 10 -2.70 15.14 -7.51
N ILE A 11 -2.26 16.14 -8.27
CA ILE A 11 -2.39 16.17 -9.74
C ILE A 11 -1.70 14.94 -10.35
N ASN A 12 -0.47 14.65 -9.92
CA ASN A 12 0.30 13.51 -10.40
C ASN A 12 -0.35 12.16 -10.01
N ALA A 13 -1.05 12.11 -8.88
CA ALA A 13 -1.72 10.90 -8.41
C ALA A 13 -3.00 10.55 -9.18
N LYS A 14 -3.64 11.50 -9.90
CA LYS A 14 -4.97 11.30 -10.55
C LYS A 14 -5.06 10.03 -11.39
N ARG A 15 -4.07 9.76 -12.24
CA ARG A 15 -4.07 8.54 -13.06
C ARG A 15 -3.92 7.26 -12.21
N GLY A 16 -3.15 7.33 -11.13
CA GLY A 16 -3.01 6.23 -10.17
C GLY A 16 -4.30 5.95 -9.42
N ILE A 17 -5.01 7.01 -8.99
CA ILE A 17 -6.30 6.92 -8.29
C ILE A 17 -7.33 6.17 -9.15
N GLN A 18 -7.45 6.51 -10.44
CA GLN A 18 -8.39 5.82 -11.32
C GLN A 18 -8.08 4.33 -11.47
N LYS A 19 -6.80 3.96 -11.60
CA LYS A 19 -6.37 2.55 -11.65
C LYS A 19 -6.68 1.81 -10.34
N TYR A 20 -6.45 2.47 -9.21
CA TYR A 20 -6.76 1.91 -7.90
C TYR A 20 -8.27 1.70 -7.74
N LEU A 21 -9.11 2.69 -8.06
CA LEU A 21 -10.56 2.55 -7.96
C LEU A 21 -11.08 1.40 -8.85
N ALA A 22 -10.56 1.26 -10.06
CA ALA A 22 -10.88 0.14 -10.94
C ALA A 22 -10.43 -1.22 -10.36
N LEU A 23 -9.28 -1.28 -9.69
CA LEU A 23 -8.81 -2.47 -8.98
C LEU A 23 -9.75 -2.83 -7.82
N MET A 24 -10.09 -1.84 -6.99
CA MET A 24 -10.91 -2.00 -5.79
C MET A 24 -12.36 -2.36 -6.13
N ASP A 25 -12.89 -1.91 -7.26
CA ASP A 25 -14.21 -2.33 -7.74
C ASP A 25 -14.24 -3.82 -8.12
N ARG A 26 -13.10 -4.39 -8.53
CA ARG A 26 -13.00 -5.78 -8.99
C ARG A 26 -12.57 -6.77 -7.92
N VAL A 27 -11.77 -6.37 -6.93
CA VAL A 27 -11.11 -7.30 -5.99
C VAL A 27 -12.07 -8.30 -5.37
N ASN A 28 -13.27 -7.89 -4.96
CA ASN A 28 -14.26 -8.77 -4.34
C ASN A 28 -15.24 -9.43 -5.33
N LYS A 29 -15.12 -9.17 -6.64
CA LYS A 29 -16.06 -9.65 -7.67
C LYS A 29 -15.49 -10.78 -8.52
N VAL A 30 -14.17 -10.97 -8.52
CA VAL A 30 -13.48 -11.97 -9.36
C VAL A 30 -12.55 -12.80 -8.50
N ASN A 31 -12.26 -14.04 -8.90
CA ASN A 31 -11.21 -14.82 -8.25
C ASN A 31 -9.83 -14.27 -8.65
N VAL A 32 -9.14 -13.60 -7.73
CA VAL A 32 -7.86 -12.91 -8.01
C VAL A 32 -6.71 -13.90 -8.22
N SER A 33 -6.87 -15.16 -7.78
CA SER A 33 -5.90 -16.22 -8.03
C SER A 33 -5.96 -16.76 -9.45
N THR A 34 -7.00 -16.47 -10.24
CA THR A 34 -7.11 -17.00 -11.61
C THR A 34 -7.46 -15.94 -12.66
N ASP A 35 -7.99 -14.78 -12.26
CA ASP A 35 -8.33 -13.69 -13.16
C ASP A 35 -7.06 -12.97 -13.69
N ALA A 36 -6.72 -13.23 -14.95
CA ALA A 36 -5.54 -12.68 -15.61
C ALA A 36 -5.59 -11.14 -15.74
N ASP A 37 -6.77 -10.56 -15.93
CA ASP A 37 -6.93 -9.12 -16.09
C ASP A 37 -6.77 -8.39 -14.75
N PHE A 38 -7.27 -8.97 -13.66
CA PHE A 38 -7.02 -8.48 -12.31
C PHE A 38 -5.53 -8.55 -11.98
N ARG A 39 -4.89 -9.71 -12.19
CA ARG A 39 -3.44 -9.88 -11.96
C ARG A 39 -2.63 -8.86 -12.77
N ARG A 40 -2.98 -8.61 -14.04
CA ARG A 40 -2.34 -7.60 -14.89
C ARG A 40 -2.53 -6.18 -14.34
N ALA A 41 -3.75 -5.82 -13.97
CA ALA A 41 -4.06 -4.50 -13.41
C ALA A 41 -3.33 -4.26 -12.08
N TYR A 42 -3.37 -5.24 -11.17
CA TYR A 42 -2.70 -5.22 -9.88
C TYR A 42 -1.18 -5.09 -10.04
N ASN A 43 -0.57 -5.96 -10.84
CA ASN A 43 0.87 -5.95 -11.13
C ASN A 43 1.30 -4.59 -11.72
N GLY A 44 0.50 -4.03 -12.63
CA GLY A 44 0.77 -2.73 -13.23
C GLY A 44 0.65 -1.56 -12.25
N PHE A 45 -0.34 -1.58 -11.36
CA PHE A 45 -0.55 -0.54 -10.36
C PHE A 45 0.56 -0.55 -9.28
N TYR A 46 0.80 -1.73 -8.68
CA TYR A 46 1.75 -1.90 -7.58
C TYR A 46 3.19 -2.20 -8.01
N ARG A 47 3.43 -2.27 -9.32
CA ARG A 47 4.72 -2.64 -9.95
C ARG A 47 5.25 -3.99 -9.46
N VAL A 48 4.37 -4.99 -9.33
CA VAL A 48 4.75 -6.36 -8.96
C VAL A 48 5.28 -7.08 -10.21
N GLN A 49 6.59 -7.03 -10.39
CA GLN A 49 7.27 -7.50 -11.60
C GLN A 49 8.48 -8.36 -11.25
N ARG A 50 8.99 -9.11 -12.25
CA ARG A 50 10.23 -9.89 -12.14
C ARG A 50 10.16 -10.91 -10.99
N ARG A 51 9.07 -11.68 -10.98
CA ARG A 51 8.88 -12.81 -10.09
C ARG A 51 8.69 -14.08 -10.91
N ALA A 52 9.09 -15.21 -10.33
CA ALA A 52 8.87 -16.50 -10.94
C ALA A 52 7.36 -16.85 -10.90
N PRO A 53 6.85 -17.72 -11.79
CA PRO A 53 5.43 -18.04 -11.88
C PRO A 53 4.84 -18.55 -10.55
N ASP A 54 5.55 -19.44 -9.87
CA ASP A 54 5.22 -19.99 -8.56
C ASP A 54 4.97 -18.90 -7.50
N TRP A 55 5.81 -17.87 -7.47
CA TRP A 55 5.65 -16.73 -6.57
C TRP A 55 4.32 -16.02 -6.80
N TYR A 56 3.94 -15.79 -8.07
CA TYR A 56 2.67 -15.14 -8.39
C TYR A 56 1.49 -16.01 -7.92
N ASP A 57 1.59 -17.33 -8.10
CA ASP A 57 0.53 -18.24 -7.68
C ASP A 57 0.40 -18.30 -6.16
N THR A 58 1.50 -18.35 -5.41
CA THR A 58 1.48 -18.21 -3.95
C THR A 58 0.84 -16.89 -3.52
N TYR A 59 1.29 -15.77 -4.08
CA TYR A 59 0.84 -14.43 -3.68
C TYR A 59 -0.65 -14.20 -3.94
N TYR A 60 -1.12 -14.54 -5.14
CA TYR A 60 -2.53 -14.33 -5.50
C TYR A 60 -3.47 -15.38 -4.91
N SER A 61 -3.00 -16.61 -4.67
CA SER A 61 -3.80 -17.60 -3.93
C SER A 61 -4.00 -17.16 -2.49
N LEU A 62 -2.96 -16.65 -1.83
CA LEU A 62 -3.07 -16.08 -0.48
C LEU A 62 -4.04 -14.89 -0.47
N MET A 63 -3.95 -13.99 -1.45
CA MET A 63 -4.87 -12.84 -1.55
C MET A 63 -6.32 -13.27 -1.71
N GLU A 64 -6.61 -14.28 -2.54
CA GLU A 64 -7.96 -14.83 -2.71
C GLU A 64 -8.49 -15.43 -1.40
N GLN A 65 -7.68 -16.26 -0.73
CA GLN A 65 -8.04 -16.92 0.52
C GLN A 65 -8.37 -15.94 1.65
N LEU A 66 -7.72 -14.78 1.67
CA LEU A 66 -7.88 -13.77 2.72
C LEU A 66 -9.01 -12.77 2.45
N LYS A 67 -9.71 -12.85 1.33
CA LYS A 67 -10.86 -11.96 1.07
C LYS A 67 -11.95 -12.12 2.11
N GLY A 68 -12.60 -11.00 2.45
CA GLY A 68 -13.62 -10.96 3.51
C GLY A 68 -13.07 -11.15 4.92
N THR A 69 -11.76 -11.38 5.09
CA THR A 69 -11.09 -11.44 6.39
C THR A 69 -10.43 -10.10 6.73
N GLN A 70 -9.78 -10.02 7.89
CA GLN A 70 -9.09 -8.83 8.37
C GLN A 70 -7.58 -9.09 8.55
N PRO A 71 -6.84 -9.46 7.50
CA PRO A 71 -5.47 -9.92 7.65
C PRO A 71 -4.56 -8.79 8.14
N THR A 72 -3.58 -9.13 8.96
CA THR A 72 -2.56 -8.19 9.43
C THR A 72 -1.31 -8.24 8.55
N PHE A 73 -0.52 -7.17 8.59
CA PHE A 73 0.77 -7.13 7.92
C PHE A 73 1.72 -8.24 8.39
N ALA A 74 1.77 -8.49 9.71
CA ALA A 74 2.62 -9.54 10.28
C ALA A 74 2.25 -10.92 9.74
N GLN A 75 0.95 -11.25 9.71
CA GLN A 75 0.46 -12.53 9.17
C GLN A 75 0.87 -12.74 7.71
N ILE A 76 0.70 -11.72 6.86
CA ILE A 76 1.04 -11.82 5.44
C ILE A 76 2.55 -11.89 5.23
N LEU A 77 3.33 -11.08 5.97
CA LEU A 77 4.78 -11.10 5.87
C LEU A 77 5.36 -12.46 6.29
N ASP A 78 4.87 -13.02 7.40
CA ASP A 78 5.31 -14.35 7.87
C ASP A 78 4.95 -15.44 6.87
N HIS A 79 3.74 -15.41 6.30
CA HIS A 79 3.31 -16.39 5.31
C HIS A 79 4.17 -16.32 4.04
N LEU A 80 4.38 -15.12 3.49
CA LEU A 80 5.20 -14.96 2.28
C LEU A 80 6.66 -15.30 2.55
N TYR A 81 7.19 -14.96 3.73
CA TYR A 81 8.56 -15.33 4.10
C TYR A 81 8.72 -16.84 4.25
N ALA A 82 7.78 -17.53 4.90
CA ALA A 82 7.80 -18.99 5.02
C ALA A 82 7.68 -19.69 3.66
N ALA A 83 6.86 -19.16 2.75
CA ALA A 83 6.63 -19.78 1.44
C ALA A 83 7.73 -19.51 0.41
N THR A 84 8.46 -18.39 0.54
CA THR A 84 9.40 -17.95 -0.50
C THR A 84 10.84 -17.77 -0.01
N GLU A 85 11.05 -17.77 1.31
CA GLU A 85 12.31 -17.38 1.99
C GLU A 85 12.76 -15.94 1.66
N ARG A 86 11.89 -15.11 1.09
CA ARG A 86 12.19 -13.73 0.68
C ARG A 86 11.58 -12.73 1.65
N TYR A 87 12.40 -11.80 2.10
CA TYR A 87 11.95 -10.64 2.87
C TYR A 87 11.23 -9.63 1.95
N GLU A 88 9.89 -9.60 2.00
CA GLU A 88 9.05 -8.83 1.07
C GLU A 88 7.99 -7.95 1.76
N PRO A 89 8.41 -6.98 2.59
CA PRO A 89 7.48 -6.09 3.31
C PRO A 89 6.63 -5.23 2.37
N SER A 90 7.19 -4.77 1.25
CA SER A 90 6.42 -3.95 0.30
C SER A 90 5.24 -4.73 -0.29
N PHE A 91 5.46 -5.94 -0.80
CA PHE A 91 4.36 -6.74 -1.36
C PHE A 91 3.37 -7.18 -0.29
N SER A 92 3.86 -7.54 0.90
CA SER A 92 3.00 -7.86 2.04
C SER A 92 2.02 -6.72 2.36
N SER A 93 2.53 -5.49 2.48
CA SER A 93 1.68 -4.31 2.76
C SER A 93 0.71 -3.96 1.63
N LYS A 94 1.07 -4.23 0.37
CA LYS A 94 0.22 -3.97 -0.80
C LYS A 94 -0.95 -4.95 -0.84
N LEU A 95 -0.71 -6.21 -0.46
CA LEU A 95 -1.77 -7.20 -0.27
C LEU A 95 -2.71 -6.73 0.85
N VAL A 96 -2.17 -6.40 2.03
CA VAL A 96 -2.94 -5.87 3.16
C VAL A 96 -3.78 -4.68 2.71
N ALA A 97 -3.16 -3.64 2.14
CA ALA A 97 -3.82 -2.40 1.74
C ALA A 97 -4.91 -2.58 0.67
N THR A 98 -4.84 -3.66 -0.12
CA THR A 98 -5.88 -3.99 -1.12
C THR A 98 -7.08 -4.66 -0.47
N LEU A 99 -6.86 -5.53 0.53
CA LEU A 99 -7.96 -6.16 1.27
C LEU A 99 -8.50 -5.26 2.39
N ARG A 100 -7.68 -4.32 2.87
CA ARG A 100 -7.92 -3.40 3.98
C ARG A 100 -7.51 -1.98 3.59
N PRO A 101 -8.42 -1.20 2.98
CA PRO A 101 -8.14 0.19 2.59
C PRO A 101 -7.83 1.15 3.75
N ASP A 102 -8.06 0.71 4.99
CA ASP A 102 -7.67 1.37 6.25
C ASP A 102 -6.19 1.13 6.65
N LYS A 103 -5.40 0.45 5.81
CA LYS A 103 -4.01 0.09 6.10
C LYS A 103 -3.02 0.75 5.15
N PRO A 104 -1.88 1.27 5.64
CA PRO A 104 -0.90 1.96 4.80
C PRO A 104 -0.10 1.01 3.92
N VAL A 105 0.44 1.54 2.83
CA VAL A 105 1.40 0.78 2.00
C VAL A 105 2.83 1.06 2.46
N TRP A 106 3.59 -0.02 2.61
CA TRP A 106 5.04 0.02 2.71
C TRP A 106 5.64 0.24 1.30
N ASP A 107 6.11 1.45 1.08
CA ASP A 107 6.86 1.86 -0.11
C ASP A 107 8.04 2.76 0.31
N ILE A 108 9.12 2.76 -0.47
CA ILE A 108 10.32 3.55 -0.13
C ILE A 108 10.01 5.04 0.03
N HIS A 109 9.08 5.59 -0.77
CA HIS A 109 8.68 6.99 -0.66
C HIS A 109 7.81 7.23 0.56
N VAL A 110 6.93 6.29 0.92
CA VAL A 110 6.14 6.39 2.16
C VAL A 110 7.07 6.37 3.36
N LEU A 111 7.95 5.37 3.47
CA LEU A 111 8.93 5.25 4.56
C LEU A 111 9.73 6.54 4.75
N ARG A 112 10.33 7.05 3.66
CA ARG A 112 11.10 8.29 3.71
C ARG A 112 10.27 9.47 4.21
N ASN A 113 9.06 9.63 3.70
CA ASN A 113 8.19 10.74 4.07
C ASN A 113 7.69 10.69 5.51
N VAL A 114 7.55 9.49 6.09
CA VAL A 114 7.16 9.31 7.50
C VAL A 114 8.35 9.26 8.47
N GLY A 115 9.58 9.36 7.95
CA GLY A 115 10.82 9.33 8.75
C GLY A 115 11.32 7.92 9.09
N GLU A 116 10.76 6.88 8.46
CA GLU A 116 11.12 5.49 8.70
C GLU A 116 12.15 4.96 7.69
N LYS A 117 12.84 3.88 8.08
CA LYS A 117 13.78 3.17 7.22
C LYS A 117 13.49 1.67 7.22
N ALA A 118 13.61 1.06 6.05
CA ALA A 118 13.51 -0.38 5.93
C ALA A 118 14.70 -1.06 6.65
N PRO A 119 14.45 -2.15 7.40
CA PRO A 119 15.49 -3.03 7.90
C PRO A 119 16.43 -3.53 6.79
N ASP A 120 17.69 -3.75 7.15
CA ASP A 120 18.68 -4.29 6.21
C ASP A 120 18.31 -5.72 5.79
N TYR A 121 18.44 -6.02 4.50
CA TYR A 121 18.10 -7.34 3.95
C TYR A 121 18.96 -8.48 4.54
N LYS A 122 20.17 -8.19 5.02
CA LYS A 122 21.09 -9.13 5.67
C LYS A 122 20.85 -9.25 7.16
N SER A 123 20.02 -8.39 7.76
CA SER A 123 19.68 -8.51 9.17
C SER A 123 18.99 -9.84 9.44
N LYS A 124 19.33 -10.47 10.57
CA LYS A 124 18.70 -11.71 11.04
C LYS A 124 17.30 -11.44 11.61
N THR A 125 17.06 -10.23 12.11
CA THR A 125 15.80 -9.80 12.72
C THR A 125 14.89 -9.04 11.75
N LYS A 126 15.28 -8.91 10.47
CA LYS A 126 14.58 -8.07 9.46
C LYS A 126 13.08 -8.28 9.36
N VAL A 127 12.60 -9.50 9.60
CA VAL A 127 11.16 -9.82 9.55
C VAL A 127 10.44 -9.19 10.75
N GLU A 128 10.96 -9.38 11.96
CA GLU A 128 10.41 -8.76 13.18
C GLU A 128 10.56 -7.25 13.16
N ASP A 129 11.74 -6.75 12.78
CA ASP A 129 11.99 -5.31 12.66
C ASP A 129 11.01 -4.66 11.66
N ALA A 130 10.63 -5.36 10.59
CA ALA A 130 9.65 -4.85 9.62
C ALA A 130 8.24 -4.77 10.21
N LYS A 131 7.85 -5.69 11.08
CA LYS A 131 6.56 -5.63 11.79
C LYS A 131 6.52 -4.41 12.71
N GLU A 132 7.60 -4.14 13.42
CA GLU A 132 7.73 -2.94 14.25
C GLU A 132 7.65 -1.66 13.42
N ARG A 133 8.44 -1.59 12.33
CA ARG A 133 8.43 -0.43 11.42
C ARG A 133 7.06 -0.24 10.77
N TYR A 134 6.33 -1.30 10.43
CA TYR A 134 4.97 -1.16 9.91
C TYR A 134 4.02 -0.58 10.95
N ALA A 135 4.14 -1.00 12.22
CA ALA A 135 3.38 -0.42 13.32
C ALA A 135 3.75 1.06 13.56
N ASP A 136 5.02 1.46 13.34
CA ASP A 136 5.43 2.86 13.37
C ASP A 136 4.75 3.69 12.26
N ILE A 137 4.65 3.15 11.03
CA ILE A 137 3.91 3.78 9.93
C ILE A 137 2.43 3.95 10.33
N GLU A 138 1.79 2.91 10.87
CA GLU A 138 0.39 3.00 11.31
C GLU A 138 0.19 4.09 12.38
N ARG A 139 1.09 4.16 13.38
CA ARG A 139 1.08 5.20 14.40
C ARG A 139 1.28 6.60 13.81
N TRP A 140 2.12 6.72 12.78
CA TRP A 140 2.30 7.99 12.08
C TRP A 140 0.99 8.47 11.46
N TYR A 141 0.27 7.59 10.74
CA TYR A 141 -1.04 7.93 10.15
C TYR A 141 -2.08 8.30 11.21
N GLN A 142 -2.13 7.57 12.33
CA GLN A 142 -3.04 7.86 13.44
C GLN A 142 -2.82 9.25 14.05
N ARG A 143 -1.58 9.74 14.08
CA ARG A 143 -1.24 11.09 14.55
C ARG A 143 -1.42 12.15 13.45
N PHE A 144 -1.06 11.83 12.21
CA PHE A 144 -1.05 12.77 11.11
C PHE A 144 -2.45 13.13 10.63
N LEU A 145 -3.33 12.15 10.43
CA LEU A 145 -4.68 12.37 9.90
C LEU A 145 -5.51 13.39 10.71
N PRO A 146 -5.55 13.36 12.06
CA PRO A 146 -6.28 14.35 12.84
C PRO A 146 -5.54 15.68 13.05
N SER A 147 -4.29 15.81 12.60
CA SER A 147 -3.54 17.08 12.70
C SER A 147 -4.05 18.12 11.70
N ASP A 148 -3.80 19.40 11.97
CA ASP A 148 -4.15 20.49 11.05
C ASP A 148 -3.57 20.28 9.64
N GLU A 149 -2.34 19.75 9.56
CA GLU A 149 -1.69 19.43 8.29
C GLU A 149 -2.41 18.28 7.57
N GLY A 150 -2.73 17.19 8.27
CA GLY A 150 -3.46 16.05 7.69
C GLY A 150 -4.85 16.43 7.19
N VAL A 151 -5.60 17.22 7.99
CA VAL A 151 -6.91 17.75 7.61
C VAL A 151 -6.81 18.65 6.38
N SER A 152 -5.77 19.50 6.31
CA SER A 152 -5.50 20.34 5.15
C SER A 152 -5.20 19.53 3.89
N TRP A 153 -4.40 18.47 3.99
CA TRP A 153 -4.09 17.59 2.85
C TRP A 153 -5.34 16.87 2.33
N VAL A 154 -6.17 16.33 3.23
CA VAL A 154 -7.42 15.65 2.88
C VAL A 154 -8.41 16.61 2.22
N THR A 155 -8.51 17.84 2.73
CA THR A 155 -9.38 18.88 2.14
C THR A 155 -8.94 19.23 0.72
N GLN A 156 -7.65 19.51 0.53
CA GLN A 156 -7.08 19.80 -0.79
C GLN A 156 -7.24 18.63 -1.78
N PHE A 157 -7.18 17.39 -1.28
CA PHE A 157 -7.45 16.21 -2.10
C PHE A 157 -8.91 16.16 -2.54
N ASN A 158 -9.85 16.36 -1.62
CA ASN A 158 -11.29 16.32 -1.90
C ASN A 158 -11.69 17.39 -2.93
N GLU A 159 -11.09 18.58 -2.86
CA GLU A 159 -11.33 19.68 -3.82
C GLU A 159 -10.87 19.34 -5.26
N GLN A 160 -9.86 18.49 -5.40
CA GLN A 160 -9.19 18.23 -6.69
C GLN A 160 -9.54 16.91 -7.35
N VAL A 161 -10.11 15.96 -6.59
CA VAL A 161 -10.40 14.59 -7.02
C VAL A 161 -11.89 14.30 -6.86
N PRO A 162 -12.69 14.32 -7.95
CA PRO A 162 -14.15 14.12 -7.87
C PRO A 162 -14.57 12.82 -7.17
N GLU A 163 -13.79 11.74 -7.31
CA GLU A 163 -14.08 10.43 -6.73
C GLU A 163 -13.57 10.27 -5.28
N HIS A 164 -13.18 11.35 -4.62
CA HIS A 164 -12.58 11.32 -3.28
C HIS A 164 -13.42 10.55 -2.24
N GLY A 165 -14.76 10.53 -2.38
CA GLY A 165 -15.67 9.80 -1.48
C GLY A 165 -15.52 8.27 -1.53
N LYS A 166 -14.82 7.72 -2.54
CA LYS A 166 -14.52 6.28 -2.64
C LYS A 166 -13.22 5.88 -1.95
N LEU A 167 -12.51 6.83 -1.35
CA LEU A 167 -11.21 6.63 -0.72
C LEU A 167 -11.28 6.96 0.77
N THR A 168 -10.63 6.15 1.59
CA THR A 168 -10.36 6.52 2.99
C THR A 168 -9.38 7.69 3.03
N ASP A 169 -9.41 8.48 4.10
CA ASP A 169 -8.46 9.59 4.26
C ASP A 169 -7.00 9.11 4.29
N LEU A 170 -6.76 7.93 4.89
CA LEU A 170 -5.47 7.26 4.81
C LEU A 170 -5.03 7.04 3.35
N LYS A 171 -5.92 6.57 2.47
CA LYS A 171 -5.57 6.34 1.06
C LYS A 171 -5.28 7.63 0.31
N LYS A 172 -6.00 8.71 0.64
CA LYS A 172 -5.72 10.04 0.07
C LYS A 172 -4.29 10.47 0.40
N VAL A 173 -3.89 10.32 1.67
CA VAL A 173 -2.52 10.62 2.11
C VAL A 173 -1.49 9.65 1.50
N ASP A 174 -1.75 8.34 1.44
CA ASP A 174 -0.87 7.36 0.75
C ASP A 174 -0.57 7.81 -0.70
N PHE A 175 -1.60 8.23 -1.46
CA PHE A 175 -1.43 8.70 -2.83
C PHE A 175 -0.54 9.94 -2.93
N ILE A 176 -0.71 10.88 -2.01
CA ILE A 176 0.10 12.10 -1.94
C ILE A 176 1.56 11.71 -1.64
N LEU A 177 1.80 10.88 -0.62
CA LEU A 177 3.15 10.46 -0.23
C LEU A 177 3.88 9.68 -1.34
N TRP A 178 3.18 8.88 -2.16
CA TRP A 178 3.80 8.21 -3.31
C TRP A 178 4.31 9.15 -4.41
N GLN A 179 3.74 10.35 -4.53
CA GLN A 179 4.17 11.35 -5.50
C GLN A 179 5.23 12.31 -4.95
N MET A 180 5.40 12.37 -3.62
CA MET A 180 6.46 13.14 -2.96
C MET A 180 7.76 12.35 -2.96
N ARG A 181 8.61 12.59 -3.97
CA ARG A 181 9.82 11.80 -4.25
C ARG A 181 11.14 12.50 -3.96
N ASP A 182 11.10 13.60 -3.22
CA ASP A 182 12.28 14.38 -2.84
C ASP A 182 13.34 13.52 -2.12
#